data_AF-A0A938IVI1-F1
#
_entry.id   AF-A0A938IVI1-F1
#
_cell.length_a   1.000
_cell.length_b   1.000
_cell.length_c   1.000
_cell.angle_alpha   90.00
_cell.angle_beta   90.00
_cell.angle_gamma   90.00
#
_symmetry.space_group_name_H-M   'P 1'
#
loop_
_entity.id
_entity.type
_entity.pdbx_description
1 polymer ?
#
loop_
_entity_poly.entity_id
_entity_poly.type
_entity_poly.pdbx_seq_one_letter_code
_entity_poly.pdbx_strand_id
1 'polypeptide(L)' 'MANSKFVPEVKEREAGQPCFVALNTDQDIGLGKKQVIFELPNGTDIERAHEFAKMLRSFGVSVRVG' A
#
# COMPACT_ATOMS: atom_id res chain seq x y z
N MET A 1 -15.11 13.90 -11.40
CA MET A 1 -14.31 12.66 -11.21
C MET A 1 -13.22 12.96 -10.21
N ALA A 2 -13.19 12.24 -9.09
CA ALA A 2 -12.14 12.41 -8.09
C ALA A 2 -10.96 11.49 -8.44
N ASN A 3 -9.76 12.07 -8.56
CA ASN A 3 -8.52 11.33 -8.74
C ASN A 3 -7.70 11.45 -7.46
N SER A 4 -7.10 10.35 -7.02
CA SER A 4 -6.25 10.32 -5.83
C SER A 4 -5.05 9.43 -6.10
N LYS A 5 -3.92 9.82 -5.53
CA LYS A 5 -2.67 9.04 -5.57
C LYS A 5 -2.73 7.98 -4.49
N PHE A 6 -2.11 6.83 -4.76
CA PHE A 6 -1.88 5.85 -3.70
C PHE A 6 -0.69 6.24 -2.83
N VAL A 7 -0.85 6.01 -1.53
CA VAL A 7 0.17 6.08 -0.50
C VAL A 7 0.39 4.65 0.02
N PRO A 8 1.55 4.05 -0.26
CA PRO A 8 1.90 2.75 0.30
C PRO A 8 2.30 2.90 1.77
N GLU A 9 1.74 2.04 2.60
CA GLU A 9 2.01 1.97 4.03
C GLU A 9 2.45 0.54 4.39
N VAL A 10 3.61 0.40 5.00
CA VAL A 10 4.10 -0.88 5.52
C VAL A 10 3.44 -1.14 6.86
N LYS A 11 2.88 -2.33 7.02
CA LYS A 11 2.27 -2.78 8.27
C LYS A 11 2.78 -4.16 8.64
N GLU A 12 3.00 -4.35 9.93
CA GLU A 12 3.23 -5.66 10.52
C GLU A 12 1.88 -6.23 10.96
N ARG A 13 1.65 -7.53 10.73
CA ARG A 13 0.44 -8.19 11.26
C ARG A 13 0.56 -8.36 12.77
N GLU A 14 1.65 -8.98 13.19
CA GLU A 14 2.03 -9.25 14.57
C GLU A 14 3.56 -9.35 14.66
N ALA A 15 4.14 -9.24 15.85
CA ALA A 15 5.59 -9.36 16.03
C ALA A 15 6.10 -10.73 15.54
N GLY A 16 7.01 -10.72 14.56
CA GLY A 16 7.57 -11.94 13.94
C GLY A 16 6.76 -12.53 12.78
N GLN A 17 5.65 -11.91 12.39
CA GLN A 17 4.89 -12.27 11.17
C GLN A 17 5.38 -11.45 9.96
N PRO A 18 5.16 -11.94 8.73
CA PRO A 18 5.55 -11.20 7.52
C PRO A 18 4.86 -9.83 7.43
N CYS A 19 5.62 -8.84 7.00
CA CYS A 19 5.11 -7.51 6.69
C CYS A 19 4.15 -7.56 5.49
N PHE A 20 3.25 -6.59 5.41
CA PHE A 20 2.44 -6.35 4.22
C PHE A 20 2.43 -4.86 3.87
N VAL A 21 2.18 -4.54 2.60
CA VAL A 21 2.05 -3.16 2.14
C VAL A 21 0.61 -2.87 1.74
N ALA A 22 -0.03 -1.97 2.46
CA ALA A 22 -1.37 -1.49 2.15
C ALA A 22 -1.26 -0.24 1.26
N LEU A 23 -2.00 -0.20 0.16
CA LEU A 23 -2.16 1.00 -0.65
C LEU A 23 -3.44 1.73 -0.20
N ASN A 24 -3.25 2.92 0.37
CA ASN A 24 -4.34 3.81 0.76
C ASN A 24 -4.40 4.98 -0.22
N THR A 25 -5.59 5.53 -0.47
CA THR A 25 -5.72 6.77 -1.24
C THR A 25 -5.30 7.96 -0.38
N ASP A 26 -4.63 8.95 -0.98
CA ASP A 26 -4.20 10.17 -0.25
C ASP A 26 -5.38 11.06 0.18
N GLN A 27 -6.53 10.89 -0.45
CA GLN A 27 -7.79 11.51 -0.08
C GLN A 27 -8.95 10.53 -0.28
N ASP A 28 -10.08 10.77 0.39
CA ASP A 28 -11.29 9.99 0.13
C ASP A 28 -11.85 10.32 -1.25
N ILE A 29 -11.99 9.30 -2.09
CA ILE A 29 -12.55 9.41 -3.45
C ILE A 29 -13.84 8.58 -3.61
N GLY A 30 -14.47 8.19 -2.51
CA GLY A 30 -15.73 7.44 -2.54
C GLY A 30 -15.57 5.96 -2.90
N LEU A 31 -14.36 5.40 -2.75
CA LEU A 31 -14.10 3.96 -2.93
C LEU A 31 -14.61 3.09 -1.77
N GLY A 32 -14.99 3.71 -0.65
CA GLY A 32 -15.34 3.01 0.59
C GLY A 32 -14.13 2.32 1.24
N LYS A 33 -14.35 1.27 2.04
CA LYS A 33 -13.29 0.51 2.74
C LYS A 33 -12.43 -0.40 1.82
N LYS A 34 -12.43 -0.16 0.50
CA LYS A 34 -11.68 -0.99 -0.45
C LYS A 34 -10.19 -0.64 -0.35
N GLN A 35 -9.39 -1.57 0.16
CA GLN A 35 -7.94 -1.46 0.23
C GLN A 35 -7.30 -2.48 -0.71
N VAL A 36 -6.22 -2.07 -1.38
CA VAL A 36 -5.35 -3.01 -2.10
C VAL A 36 -4.20 -3.37 -1.15
N ILE A 37 -4.03 -4.65 -0.88
CA ILE A 37 -3.00 -5.17 0.01
C ILE A 37 -2.04 -6.02 -0.81
N PHE A 38 -0.75 -5.74 -0.70
CA PHE A 38 0.31 -6.58 -1.22
C PHE A 38 0.87 -7.42 -0.07
N GLU A 39 0.66 -8.73 -0.14
CA GLU A 39 1.30 -9.68 0.76
C GLU A 39 2.75 -9.87 0.33
N LEU A 40 3.70 -9.63 1.24
CA LEU A 40 5.12 -9.88 0.98
C LEU A 40 5.44 -11.34 1.31
N PRO A 41 6.42 -11.94 0.62
CA PRO A 41 6.88 -13.29 0.92
C PRO A 41 7.33 -13.44 2.39
N ASN A 42 7.15 -14.63 2.95
CA ASN A 42 7.63 -14.97 4.29
C ASN A 42 9.15 -14.72 4.40
N GLY A 43 9.56 -14.09 5.51
CA GLY A 43 10.95 -13.70 5.74
C GLY A 43 11.35 -12.36 5.10
N THR A 44 10.39 -11.61 4.54
CA THR A 44 10.64 -10.21 4.17
C THR A 44 10.74 -9.36 5.42
N ASP A 45 11.94 -8.88 5.70
CA ASP A 45 12.23 -7.92 6.76
C ASP A 45 11.61 -6.55 6.49
N ILE A 46 11.50 -5.74 7.55
CA ILE A 46 10.86 -4.43 7.52
C ILE A 46 11.57 -3.46 6.55
N GLU A 47 12.89 -3.58 6.40
CA GLU A 47 13.68 -2.73 5.52
C GLU A 47 13.31 -2.98 4.05
N ARG A 48 13.26 -4.25 3.63
CA ARG A 48 12.79 -4.64 2.29
C ARG A 48 11.34 -4.25 2.04
N ALA A 49 10.47 -4.36 3.06
CA ALA A 49 9.09 -3.92 2.95
C ALA A 49 9.01 -2.39 2.70
N HIS A 50 9.87 -1.61 3.35
CA HIS A 50 9.99 -0.17 3.11
C HIS A 50 10.57 0.16 1.73
N GLU A 51 11.56 -0.59 1.25
CA GLU A 51 12.06 -0.42 -0.12
C GLU A 51 10.98 -0.71 -1.15
N PHE A 52 10.19 -1.77 -0.95
CA PHE A 52 9.05 -2.09 -1.80
C PHE A 52 7.99 -0.99 -1.79
N ALA A 53 7.65 -0.46 -0.61
CA ALA A 53 6.75 0.69 -0.49
C ALA A 53 7.30 1.95 -1.19
N LYS A 54 8.61 2.24 -1.09
CA LYS A 54 9.25 3.35 -1.81
C LYS A 54 9.15 3.17 -3.33
N MET A 55 9.39 1.95 -3.83
CA MET A 55 9.21 1.63 -5.24
C MET A 55 7.77 1.87 -5.68
N LEU A 56 6.79 1.35 -4.95
CA LEU A 56 5.36 1.57 -5.25
C LEU A 56 4.99 3.05 -5.28
N ARG A 57 5.56 3.87 -4.38
CA ARG A 57 5.34 5.32 -4.38
C ARG A 57 5.97 6.03 -5.58
N SER A 58 7.06 5.49 -6.12
CA SER A 58 7.73 6.03 -7.32
C SER A 58 6.94 5.76 -8.61
N PHE A 59 6.15 4.67 -8.63
CA PHE A 59 5.17 4.46 -9.69
C PHE A 59 4.00 5.41 -9.44
N GLY A 60 3.82 6.40 -10.33
CA GLY A 60 2.71 7.35 -10.27
C GLY A 60 1.35 6.70 -10.56
N VAL A 61 0.89 5.82 -9.69
CA VAL A 61 -0.38 5.10 -9.82
C VAL A 61 -1.51 6.01 -9.30
N SER A 62 -2.57 6.16 -10.10
CA SER A 62 -3.78 6.89 -9.73
C SER A 62 -5.00 6.03 -9.99
N VAL A 63 -5.96 6.05 -9.06
CA VAL A 63 -7.24 5.35 -9.24
C VAL A 63 -8.28 6.31 -9.80
N ARG A 64 -9.12 5.79 -10.69
CA ARG A 64 -10.32 6.47 -11.17
C ARG A 64 -11.53 5.61 -10.84
N VAL A 65 -12.51 6.22 -10.16
CA VAL A 65 -13.82 5.60 -9.97
C VAL A 65 -14.73 6.13 -11.08
N GLY A 66 -15.28 5.20 -11.88
CA GLY A 66 -16.26 5.47 -12.94
C GLY A 66 -17.67 5.12 -12.49
#